data_AF-A0A259CS38-F1
#
_entry.id   AF-A0A259CS38-F1
#
_cell.length_a   1.000
_cell.length_b   1.000
_cell.length_c   1.000
_cell.angle_alpha   90.00
_cell.angle_beta   90.00
_cell.angle_gamma   90.00
#
_symmetry.space_group_name_H-M   'P 1'
#
loop_
_entity.id
_entity.type
_entity.pdbx_description
1 polymer ?
#
loop_
_entity_poly.entity_id
_entity_poly.type
_entity_poly.pdbx_seq_one_letter_code
_entity_poly.pdbx_strand_id
1 'polypeptide(L)'
;MRRLGLVCLLLPQAALATPHAGIFANPAGAVLIVRAADDSGFDFALVAGGTDGGNACAEGDTSCLEIVGHADLSARGYTYVDPADDHSRIFFAEAGKGLRILSTIGDLGSGTENRMHKADLTGDYAVLADAGS
;
A
#
# COMPACT_ATOMS: atom_id res chain seq x y z
N MET A 1 50.37 -23.19 -8.62
CA MET A 1 49.15 -23.33 -7.80
C MET A 1 48.31 -22.06 -8.00
N ARG A 2 47.20 -22.15 -8.75
CA ARG A 2 46.36 -21.00 -9.11
C ARG A 2 45.37 -20.70 -7.97
N ARG A 3 45.40 -19.49 -7.41
CA ARG A 3 44.37 -18.98 -6.51
C ARG A 3 43.17 -18.57 -7.37
N LEU A 4 42.09 -19.34 -7.32
CA LEU A 4 40.79 -18.93 -7.83
C LEU A 4 40.19 -17.97 -6.80
N GLY A 5 40.24 -16.68 -7.09
CA GLY A 5 39.52 -15.66 -6.35
C GLY A 5 38.02 -15.85 -6.58
N LEU A 6 37.32 -16.17 -5.50
CA LEU A 6 35.86 -16.20 -5.44
C LEU A 6 35.36 -14.77 -5.60
N VAL A 7 34.97 -14.37 -6.82
CA VAL A 7 34.26 -13.12 -7.05
C VAL A 7 32.85 -13.31 -6.50
N CYS A 8 32.64 -12.84 -5.27
CA CYS A 8 31.33 -12.69 -4.68
C CYS A 8 30.59 -11.60 -5.46
N LEU A 9 29.81 -11.99 -6.46
CA LEU A 9 28.83 -11.13 -7.13
C LEU A 9 27.72 -10.82 -6.11
N LEU A 10 27.97 -9.83 -5.25
CA LEU A 10 26.93 -9.09 -4.56
C LEU A 10 26.15 -8.34 -5.64
N LEU A 11 25.06 -8.95 -6.10
CA LEU A 11 24.00 -8.22 -6.80
C LEU A 11 23.61 -7.05 -5.87
N PRO A 12 23.68 -5.79 -6.33
CA PRO A 12 23.13 -4.71 -5.55
C PRO A 12 21.64 -5.02 -5.38
N GLN A 13 21.22 -5.25 -4.13
CA GLN A 13 19.82 -5.04 -3.79
C GLN A 13 19.53 -3.62 -4.24
N ALA A 14 18.76 -3.46 -5.32
CA ALA A 14 18.20 -2.16 -5.63
C ALA A 14 17.49 -1.74 -4.35
N ALA A 15 18.03 -0.74 -3.66
CA ALA A 15 17.36 -0.15 -2.52
C ALA A 15 15.99 0.24 -3.05
N LEU A 16 14.93 -0.40 -2.54
CA LEU A 16 13.60 0.16 -2.72
C LEU A 16 13.71 1.59 -2.20
N ALA A 17 13.27 2.55 -3.01
CA ALA A 17 13.16 3.89 -2.50
C ALA A 17 12.11 3.88 -1.38
N THR A 18 12.28 4.79 -0.44
CA THR A 18 11.28 4.97 0.60
C THR A 18 10.09 5.69 -0.04
N PRO A 19 8.85 5.18 0.08
CA PRO A 19 7.66 5.86 -0.42
C PRO A 19 7.61 7.28 0.13
N HIS A 20 7.20 8.24 -0.67
CA HIS A 20 7.02 9.60 -0.17
C HIS A 20 5.64 9.76 0.47
N ALA A 21 5.56 10.57 1.52
CA ALA A 21 4.28 10.99 2.08
C ALA A 21 3.49 11.80 1.05
N GLY A 22 2.20 11.54 0.93
CA GLY A 22 1.38 12.12 -0.12
C GLY A 22 0.00 11.49 -0.24
N ILE A 23 -0.77 12.00 -1.18
CA ILE A 23 -2.10 11.50 -1.55
C ILE A 23 -1.98 10.91 -2.94
N PHE A 24 -2.48 9.70 -3.12
CA PHE A 24 -2.45 8.96 -4.36
C PHE A 24 -3.85 8.44 -4.67
N ALA A 25 -4.17 8.26 -5.94
CA ALA A 25 -5.42 7.63 -6.35
C ALA A 25 -5.23 6.71 -7.55
N ASN A 26 -6.06 5.68 -7.62
CA ASN A 26 -6.11 4.80 -8.78
C ASN A 26 -7.30 5.14 -9.71
N PRO A 27 -7.35 4.57 -10.92
CA PRO A 27 -8.44 4.84 -11.87
C PRO A 27 -9.83 4.37 -11.41
N ALA A 28 -9.90 3.46 -10.43
CA ALA A 28 -11.16 3.01 -9.83
C ALA A 28 -11.71 3.99 -8.78
N GLY A 29 -10.96 5.05 -8.46
CA GLY A 29 -11.36 6.07 -7.48
C GLY A 29 -10.98 5.74 -6.03
N ALA A 30 -10.21 4.67 -5.79
CA ALA A 30 -9.63 4.42 -4.48
C ALA A 30 -8.52 5.43 -4.19
N VAL A 31 -8.48 5.95 -2.97
CA VAL A 31 -7.54 6.95 -2.50
C VAL A 31 -6.64 6.34 -1.43
N LEU A 32 -5.34 6.46 -1.62
CA LEU A 32 -4.30 6.06 -0.68
C LEU A 32 -3.60 7.32 -0.16
N ILE A 33 -3.56 7.50 1.15
CA ILE A 33 -2.86 8.58 1.82
C ILE A 33 -1.69 7.96 2.58
N VAL A 34 -0.46 8.30 2.20
CA VAL A 34 0.75 7.96 2.95
C VAL A 34 1.06 9.14 3.86
N ARG A 35 0.97 8.94 5.17
CA ARG A 35 1.13 10.02 6.17
C ARG A 35 2.58 10.23 6.55
N ALA A 36 3.31 9.14 6.70
CA ALA A 36 4.72 9.11 7.06
C ALA A 36 5.34 7.86 6.45
N ALA A 37 6.61 7.95 6.08
CA ALA A 37 7.37 6.84 5.52
C ALA A 37 8.82 6.97 5.93
N ASP A 38 9.44 5.82 6.21
CA ASP A 38 10.86 5.69 6.53
C ASP A 38 11.40 4.39 5.93
N ASP A 39 12.67 4.09 6.20
CA ASP A 39 13.35 2.92 5.66
C ASP A 39 12.76 1.58 6.13
N SER A 40 11.89 1.59 7.15
CA SER A 40 11.23 0.40 7.70
C SER A 40 9.82 0.18 7.17
N GLY A 41 9.17 1.21 6.63
CA GLY A 41 7.78 1.10 6.20
C GLY A 41 7.11 2.45 6.01
N PHE A 42 5.77 2.43 5.98
CA PHE A 42 4.99 3.66 5.93
C PHE A 42 3.61 3.51 6.58
N ASP A 43 3.14 4.60 7.19
CA ASP A 43 1.79 4.71 7.71
C ASP A 43 0.84 5.19 6.62
N PHE A 44 -0.32 4.53 6.49
CA PHE A 44 -1.29 4.86 5.47
C PHE A 44 -2.75 4.84 5.94
N ALA A 45 -3.58 5.52 5.16
CA ALA A 45 -5.02 5.34 5.11
C ALA A 45 -5.43 5.06 3.66
N LEU A 46 -6.20 4.01 3.43
CA LEU A 46 -6.70 3.58 2.13
C LEU A 46 -8.22 3.56 2.19
N VAL A 47 -8.85 4.25 1.25
CA VAL A 47 -10.31 4.36 1.15
C VAL A 47 -10.75 3.98 -0.26
N ALA A 48 -11.76 3.12 -0.36
CA ALA A 48 -12.42 2.78 -1.62
C ALA A 48 -13.94 2.78 -1.45
N GLY A 49 -14.67 3.40 -2.36
CA GLY A 49 -16.11 3.67 -2.19
C GLY A 49 -16.35 4.99 -1.44
N GLY A 50 -17.39 5.72 -1.84
CA GLY A 50 -17.67 7.08 -1.36
C GLY A 50 -17.04 8.20 -2.20
N THR A 51 -17.40 8.31 -3.48
CA THR A 51 -17.01 9.43 -4.36
C THR A 51 -17.66 10.77 -4.00
N ASP A 52 -18.60 10.78 -3.05
CA ASP A 52 -19.49 11.93 -2.82
C ASP A 52 -18.98 12.91 -1.75
N GLY A 53 -17.73 12.76 -1.30
CA GLY A 53 -16.97 13.80 -0.58
C GLY A 53 -17.55 14.28 0.76
N GLY A 54 -18.52 13.57 1.36
CA GLY A 54 -19.28 14.08 2.51
C GLY A 54 -19.36 13.19 3.76
N ASN A 55 -19.27 11.86 3.63
CA ASN A 55 -19.35 10.97 4.79
C ASN A 55 -18.01 10.27 4.99
N ALA A 56 -17.41 10.48 6.17
CA ALA A 56 -16.40 9.55 6.68
C ALA A 56 -17.03 8.15 6.73
N CYS A 57 -16.27 7.12 6.38
CA CYS A 57 -16.70 5.75 6.52
C CYS A 57 -17.11 5.50 7.97
N ALA A 58 -18.42 5.39 8.21
CA ALA A 58 -18.94 5.07 9.52
C ALA A 58 -18.92 3.56 9.70
N GLU A 59 -18.79 3.09 10.94
CA GLU A 59 -18.92 1.67 11.24
C GLU A 59 -20.31 1.17 10.77
N GLY A 60 -20.32 0.22 9.84
CA GLY A 60 -21.55 -0.30 9.22
C GLY A 60 -22.02 0.44 7.96
N ASP A 61 -21.31 1.48 7.52
CA ASP A 61 -21.50 2.05 6.19
C ASP A 61 -21.00 1.04 5.15
N THR A 62 -21.95 0.51 4.39
CA THR A 62 -21.68 -0.47 3.35
C THR A 62 -21.10 0.15 2.09
N SER A 63 -21.18 1.48 1.94
CA SER A 63 -20.81 2.17 0.71
C SER A 63 -19.32 2.46 0.55
N CYS A 64 -18.50 2.12 1.56
CA CYS A 64 -17.06 2.30 1.51
C CYS A 64 -16.28 1.29 2.34
N LEU A 65 -15.02 1.11 1.95
CA LEU A 65 -13.98 0.35 2.61
C LEU A 65 -12.92 1.33 3.12
N GLU A 66 -12.63 1.30 4.42
CA GLU A 66 -11.53 2.03 5.03
C GLU A 66 -10.51 1.07 5.67
N ILE A 67 -9.23 1.31 5.40
CA ILE A 67 -8.10 0.58 5.96
C ILE A 67 -7.08 1.59 6.43
N VAL A 68 -6.74 1.55 7.73
CA VAL A 68 -5.70 2.39 8.32
C VAL A 68 -4.67 1.48 8.96
N GLY A 69 -3.39 1.73 8.69
CA GLY A 69 -2.35 0.88 9.25
C GLY A 69 -0.94 1.25 8.82
N HIS A 70 -0.02 0.35 9.16
CA HIS A 70 1.40 0.44 8.85
C HIS A 70 1.78 -0.68 7.87
N ALA A 71 2.45 -0.34 6.77
CA ALA A 71 2.99 -1.31 5.83
C ALA A 71 4.50 -1.46 6.04
N ASP A 72 4.94 -2.64 6.50
CA ASP A 72 6.34 -2.95 6.77
C ASP A 72 7.10 -3.30 5.49
N LEU A 73 8.34 -2.83 5.38
CA LEU A 73 9.26 -3.23 4.32
C LEU A 73 9.68 -4.69 4.48
N SER A 74 9.59 -5.44 3.39
CA SER A 74 10.01 -6.83 3.29
C SER A 74 10.88 -7.04 2.04
N ALA A 75 11.45 -8.24 1.91
CA ALA A 75 12.22 -8.63 0.73
C ALA A 75 11.43 -8.56 -0.60
N ARG A 76 10.10 -8.39 -0.56
CA ARG A 76 9.22 -8.36 -1.74
C ARG A 76 8.51 -7.01 -1.94
N GLY A 77 8.92 -5.96 -1.22
CA GLY A 77 8.22 -4.67 -1.15
C GLY A 77 7.54 -4.48 0.20
N TYR A 78 6.50 -3.65 0.27
CA TYR A 78 5.82 -3.34 1.53
C TYR A 78 4.61 -4.25 1.75
N THR A 79 4.37 -4.65 2.99
CA THR A 79 3.25 -5.52 3.36
C THR A 79 2.52 -4.95 4.56
N TYR A 80 1.21 -4.81 4.43
CA TYR A 80 0.31 -4.60 5.56
C TYR A 80 -0.34 -5.93 5.93
N VAL A 81 -0.47 -6.18 7.24
CA VAL A 81 -1.25 -7.29 7.81
C VAL A 81 -2.37 -6.69 8.65
N ASP A 82 -3.60 -7.14 8.43
CA ASP A 82 -4.75 -6.64 9.18
C ASP A 82 -4.65 -7.08 10.65
N PRO A 83 -4.71 -6.15 11.62
CA PRO A 83 -4.62 -6.51 13.04
C PRO A 83 -5.84 -7.29 13.54
N ALA A 84 -6.98 -7.23 12.84
CA ALA A 84 -8.18 -8.00 13.17
C ALA A 84 -8.15 -9.42 12.56
N ASP A 85 -7.35 -9.65 11.52
CA ASP A 85 -7.21 -10.93 10.83
C ASP A 85 -5.82 -11.08 10.20
N ASP A 86 -4.96 -11.92 10.80
CA ASP A 86 -3.57 -12.11 10.37
C ASP A 86 -3.39 -12.80 9.01
N HIS A 87 -4.49 -13.33 8.45
CA HIS A 87 -4.56 -13.85 7.09
C HIS A 87 -4.88 -12.77 6.05
N SER A 88 -5.42 -11.63 6.46
CA SER A 88 -5.77 -10.51 5.58
C SER A 88 -4.57 -9.59 5.38
N ARG A 89 -4.21 -9.31 4.11
CA ARG A 89 -2.96 -8.61 3.74
C ARG A 89 -3.09 -7.72 2.52
N ILE A 90 -2.26 -6.67 2.46
CA ILE A 90 -2.03 -5.86 1.25
C ILE A 90 -0.55 -5.90 0.91
N PHE A 91 -0.24 -6.10 -0.36
CA PHE A 91 1.12 -6.03 -0.88
C PHE A 91 1.29 -4.79 -1.76
N PHE A 92 2.24 -3.95 -1.40
CA PHE A 92 2.56 -2.73 -2.16
C PHE A 92 3.93 -2.85 -2.81
N ALA A 93 4.06 -2.21 -3.96
CA ALA A 93 5.33 -1.95 -4.63
C ALA A 93 5.40 -0.47 -5.01
N GLU A 94 6.62 0.01 -5.19
CA GLU A 94 6.82 1.33 -5.77
C GLU A 94 6.53 1.32 -7.28
N ALA A 95 6.00 2.44 -7.78
CA ALA A 95 5.70 2.64 -9.19
C ALA A 95 6.15 4.03 -9.64
N GLY A 96 7.46 4.23 -9.80
CA GLY A 96 8.04 5.52 -10.18
C GLY A 96 7.88 6.53 -9.04
N LYS A 97 7.07 7.58 -9.25
CA LYS A 97 6.69 8.52 -8.17
C LYS A 97 5.46 8.08 -7.38
N GLY A 98 4.76 7.05 -7.84
CA GLY A 98 3.53 6.54 -7.23
C GLY A 98 3.75 5.25 -6.44
N LEU A 99 2.63 4.69 -5.97
CA LEU A 99 2.57 3.38 -5.34
C LEU A 99 1.73 2.43 -6.19
N ARG A 100 1.93 1.13 -6.03
CA ARG A 100 1.11 0.11 -6.66
C ARG A 100 0.67 -0.91 -5.63
N ILE A 101 -0.62 -1.16 -5.55
CA ILE A 101 -1.14 -2.31 -4.83
C ILE A 101 -1.08 -3.51 -5.77
N LEU A 102 -0.17 -4.44 -5.46
CA LEU A 102 0.04 -5.66 -6.25
C LEU A 102 -1.10 -6.65 -6.06
N SER A 103 -1.54 -6.82 -4.81
CA SER A 103 -2.59 -7.78 -4.46
C SER A 103 -3.11 -7.53 -3.06
N THR A 104 -4.33 -8.01 -2.82
CA THR A 104 -5.01 -8.00 -1.53
C THR A 104 -5.50 -9.42 -1.20
N ILE A 105 -5.31 -9.87 0.05
CA ILE A 105 -5.72 -11.19 0.54
C ILE A 105 -6.69 -10.99 1.70
N GLY A 106 -7.69 -11.88 1.82
CA GLY A 106 -8.67 -11.85 2.91
C GLY A 106 -9.70 -10.72 2.82
N ASP A 107 -10.45 -10.53 3.90
CA ASP A 107 -11.47 -9.51 4.05
C ASP A 107 -10.86 -8.36 4.86
N LEU A 108 -10.34 -7.37 4.14
CA LEU A 108 -9.58 -6.27 4.72
C LEU A 108 -10.50 -5.18 5.29
N GLY A 109 -10.06 -4.52 6.36
CA GLY A 109 -10.65 -3.28 6.86
C GLY A 109 -11.97 -3.45 7.61
N SER A 110 -12.57 -2.34 8.03
CA SER A 110 -13.86 -2.32 8.74
C SER A 110 -15.01 -2.05 7.77
N GLY A 111 -16.02 -2.92 7.73
CA GLY A 111 -17.22 -2.76 6.88
C GLY A 111 -17.80 -4.08 6.39
N THR A 112 -19.12 -4.13 6.15
CA THR A 112 -19.84 -5.36 5.76
C THR A 112 -19.78 -5.67 4.26
N GLU A 113 -19.40 -4.70 3.42
CA GLU A 113 -19.30 -4.84 1.96
C GLU A 113 -17.85 -4.77 1.43
N ASN A 114 -16.85 -4.89 2.30
CA ASN A 114 -15.41 -4.79 1.96
C ASN A 114 -14.98 -5.69 0.80
N ARG A 115 -15.62 -6.85 0.63
CA ARG A 115 -15.37 -7.76 -0.50
C ARG A 115 -15.69 -7.15 -1.86
N MET A 116 -16.69 -6.27 -1.93
CA MET A 116 -17.11 -5.66 -3.21
C MET A 116 -16.10 -4.64 -3.70
N HIS A 117 -15.49 -3.87 -2.81
CA HIS A 117 -14.50 -2.85 -3.15
C HIS A 117 -13.07 -3.38 -3.27
N LYS A 118 -12.82 -4.64 -2.87
CA LYS A 118 -11.48 -5.22 -2.90
C LYS A 118 -10.84 -5.25 -4.30
N ALA A 119 -11.66 -5.44 -5.34
CA ALA A 119 -11.20 -5.39 -6.73
C ALA A 119 -10.75 -3.98 -7.13
N ASP A 120 -11.39 -2.95 -6.57
CA ASP A 120 -11.09 -1.54 -6.81
C ASP A 120 -9.78 -1.12 -6.16
N LEU A 121 -9.18 -1.92 -5.27
CA LEU A 121 -7.93 -1.56 -4.60
C LEU A 121 -6.69 -1.84 -5.44
N THR A 122 -6.70 -2.87 -6.30
CA THR A 122 -5.48 -3.30 -6.99
C THR A 122 -5.14 -2.40 -8.17
N GLY A 123 -3.84 -2.19 -8.41
CA GLY A 123 -3.36 -1.38 -9.53
C GLY A 123 -2.43 -0.24 -9.12
N ASP A 124 -2.13 0.61 -10.09
CA ASP A 124 -1.22 1.75 -9.93
C ASP A 124 -1.98 2.95 -9.33
N TYR A 125 -1.37 3.57 -8.32
CA TYR A 125 -1.83 4.77 -7.64
C TYR A 125 -0.94 5.94 -8.04
N ALA A 126 -1.50 6.85 -8.83
CA ALA A 126 -0.83 8.06 -9.26
C ALA A 126 -0.86 9.12 -8.15
N VAL A 127 0.22 9.90 -8.05
CA VAL A 127 0.32 11.02 -7.10
C VAL A 127 -0.72 12.09 -7.44
N LEU A 128 -1.53 12.48 -6.46
CA LEU A 128 -2.43 13.63 -6.52
C LEU A 128 -1.82 14.85 -5.80
N ALA A 129 -1.17 14.62 -4.67
CA ALA A 129 -0.45 15.63 -3.91
C ALA A 129 0.75 15.01 -3.20
N ASP A 130 1.87 15.72 -3.18
CA ASP A 130 3.10 15.32 -2.49
C ASP A 130 3.29 16.22 -1.26
N ALA A 131 3.66 15.65 -0.11
CA ALA A 131 3.97 16.42 1.09
C ALA A 131 5.40 17.04 1.05
N GLY A 132 6.22 16.66 0.06
CA GLY A 132 7.57 17.16 -0.14
C GLY A 132 7.70 18.12 -1.32
N SER A 133 7.52 19.43 -1.06
CA SER A 133 8.06 20.51 -1.91
C SER A 133 8.78 21.55 -1.05
#